data_AF-A0A941CM95-F1
#
_entry.id   AF-A0A941CM95-F1
#
_cell.length_a   1.000
_cell.length_b   1.000
_cell.length_c   1.000
_cell.angle_alpha   90.00
_cell.angle_beta   90.00
_cell.angle_gamma   90.00
#
_symmetry.space_group_name_H-M   'P 1'
#
loop_
_entity.id
_entity.type
_entity.pdbx_description
1 polymer ?
#
loop_
_entity_poly.entity_id
_entity_poly.type
_entity_poly.pdbx_seq_one_letter_code
_entity_poly.pdbx_strand_id
1 'polypeptide(L)'
;MIKKIAGLSILLTMLTTTPVLASVNPNTPEKAAPAIAVEMLKNCGVKVNGDILRQVTEQMGPGGTFMGMEKSDPHYKHHVMHYLHEDLGVMGDQDCMTHGQME
;
A
#
# COMPACT_ATOMS: atom_id res chain seq x y z
N MET A 1 -42.82 56.24 4.74
CA MET A 1 -41.47 55.64 4.62
C MET A 1 -41.56 54.19 5.10
N ILE A 2 -41.52 53.21 4.18
CA ILE A 2 -41.62 51.79 4.50
C ILE A 2 -40.25 51.16 4.30
N LYS A 3 -39.65 50.63 5.37
CA LYS A 3 -38.40 49.88 5.31
C LYS A 3 -38.70 48.39 5.05
N LYS A 4 -38.04 47.88 4.00
CA LYS A 4 -37.85 46.46 3.63
C LYS A 4 -37.10 45.72 4.77
N ILE A 5 -36.88 44.40 4.83
CA ILE A 5 -36.55 43.36 3.85
C ILE A 5 -37.06 42.00 4.40
N ALA A 6 -37.62 41.16 3.52
CA ALA A 6 -37.90 39.76 3.75
C ALA A 6 -36.58 38.96 3.84
N GLY A 7 -36.34 38.29 4.97
CA GLY A 7 -35.21 37.39 5.16
C GLY A 7 -35.53 36.00 4.62
N LEU A 8 -35.09 35.71 3.40
CA LEU A 8 -35.04 34.35 2.86
C LEU A 8 -33.64 33.79 3.11
N SER A 9 -33.49 33.03 4.19
CA SER A 9 -32.26 32.29 4.46
C SER A 9 -32.24 31.03 3.62
N ILE A 10 -31.47 31.04 2.53
CA ILE A 10 -31.18 29.85 1.72
C ILE A 10 -30.20 28.99 2.52
N LEU A 11 -30.70 27.90 3.09
CA LEU A 11 -29.88 26.91 3.79
C LEU A 11 -29.13 26.08 2.74
N LEU A 12 -27.86 26.42 2.51
CA LEU A 12 -26.99 25.67 1.61
C LEU A 12 -26.54 24.39 2.31
N THR A 13 -27.24 23.29 2.09
CA THR A 13 -26.80 21.95 2.49
C THR A 13 -25.58 21.58 1.64
N MET A 14 -24.40 21.79 2.22
CA MET A 14 -23.14 21.24 1.72
C MET A 14 -23.30 19.71 1.70
N LEU A 15 -23.51 19.13 0.52
CA LEU A 15 -23.35 17.71 0.26
C LEU A 15 -21.87 17.38 0.47
N THR A 16 -21.51 17.05 1.70
CA THR A 16 -20.16 16.59 2.05
C THR A 16 -19.94 15.25 1.36
N THR A 17 -19.27 15.28 0.21
CA THR A 17 -18.78 14.09 -0.45
C THR A 17 -17.71 13.47 0.46
N THR A 18 -18.12 12.55 1.32
CA THR A 18 -17.18 11.75 2.10
C THR A 18 -16.36 10.91 1.12
N PRO A 19 -15.03 11.06 1.05
CA PRO A 19 -14.22 10.08 0.35
C PRO A 19 -14.45 8.74 1.05
N VAL A 20 -14.91 7.74 0.29
CA VAL A 20 -14.89 6.35 0.73
C VAL A 20 -13.41 5.97 0.80
N LEU A 21 -12.79 6.20 1.96
CA LEU A 21 -11.53 5.57 2.29
C LEU A 21 -11.81 4.07 2.33
N ALA A 22 -11.25 3.34 1.38
CA ALA A 22 -11.27 1.88 1.37
C ALA A 22 -10.86 1.40 2.75
N SER A 23 -11.76 0.66 3.40
CA SER A 23 -11.60 0.16 4.76
C SER A 23 -10.45 -0.84 4.80
N VAL A 24 -9.23 -0.35 5.02
CA VAL A 24 -8.10 -1.19 5.45
C VAL A 24 -8.52 -1.86 6.75
N ASN A 25 -8.61 -3.19 6.75
CA ASN A 25 -8.96 -3.96 7.94
C ASN A 25 -7.93 -3.64 9.05
N PRO A 26 -8.33 -2.97 10.14
CA PRO A 26 -7.38 -2.46 11.14
C PRO A 26 -6.73 -3.58 11.99
N ASN A 27 -7.14 -4.84 11.79
CA ASN A 27 -6.68 -5.97 12.60
C ASN A 27 -5.59 -6.82 11.94
N THR A 28 -5.13 -6.47 10.74
CA THR A 28 -3.94 -7.10 10.14
C THR A 28 -2.71 -6.26 10.44
N PRO A 29 -1.76 -6.73 11.27
CA PRO A 29 -0.52 -6.01 11.48
C PRO A 29 0.20 -5.86 10.14
N GLU A 30 0.53 -4.62 9.76
CA GLU A 30 1.28 -4.32 8.54
C GLU A 30 2.60 -5.10 8.54
N LYS A 31 2.75 -5.99 7.56
CA LYS A 31 3.94 -6.83 7.43
C LYS A 31 5.12 -5.97 6.99
N ALA A 32 6.27 -6.12 7.64
CA ALA A 32 7.51 -5.50 7.18
C ALA A 32 8.01 -6.15 5.88
N ALA A 33 8.85 -5.44 5.12
CA ALA A 33 9.37 -5.89 3.83
C ALA A 33 9.92 -7.33 3.80
N PRO A 34 10.70 -7.83 4.79
CA PRO A 34 11.16 -9.22 4.78
C PRO A 34 10.02 -10.24 4.87
N ALA A 35 8.98 -9.95 5.65
CA ALA A 35 7.82 -10.83 5.77
C ALA A 35 6.98 -10.84 4.48
N ILE A 36 6.87 -9.69 3.81
CA ILE A 36 6.26 -9.57 2.49
C ILE A 36 7.06 -10.36 1.45
N ALA A 37 8.39 -10.23 1.47
CA ALA A 37 9.26 -10.95 0.56
C ALA A 37 9.15 -12.47 0.70
N VAL A 38 9.10 -12.99 1.94
CA VAL A 38 8.85 -14.41 2.20
C VAL A 38 7.52 -14.87 1.60
N GLU A 39 6.45 -14.09 1.75
CA GLU A 39 5.14 -14.40 1.18
C GLU A 39 5.20 -14.47 -0.35
N MET A 40 5.81 -13.47 -0.99
CA MET A 40 5.93 -13.40 -2.45
C MET A 40 6.77 -14.53 -3.03
N LEU A 41 7.94 -14.81 -2.44
CA LEU A 41 8.80 -15.89 -2.87
C LEU A 41 8.09 -17.25 -2.76
N LYS A 42 7.38 -17.49 -1.65
CA LYS A 42 6.58 -18.72 -1.48
C LYS A 42 5.46 -18.81 -2.51
N ASN A 43 4.74 -17.71 -2.77
CA ASN A 43 3.65 -17.68 -3.73
C ASN A 43 4.13 -17.95 -5.17
N CYS A 44 5.33 -17.50 -5.51
CA CYS A 44 5.93 -17.74 -6.82
C CYS A 44 6.77 -19.03 -6.90
N GLY A 45 6.66 -19.93 -5.92
CA GLY A 45 7.39 -21.20 -5.90
C GLY A 45 8.91 -21.07 -5.74
N VAL A 46 9.40 -19.89 -5.39
CA VAL A 46 10.83 -19.60 -5.18
C VAL A 46 11.21 -20.01 -3.76
N LYS A 47 12.29 -20.80 -3.63
CA LYS A 47 12.81 -21.19 -2.32
C LYS A 47 13.33 -19.96 -1.59
N VAL A 48 12.77 -19.71 -0.40
CA VAL A 48 13.23 -18.62 0.48
C VAL A 48 14.70 -18.84 0.83
N ASN A 49 15.53 -17.84 0.52
CA ASN A 49 16.95 -17.82 0.78
C ASN A 49 17.29 -16.69 1.77
N GLY A 50 18.11 -16.99 2.77
CA GLY A 50 18.59 -16.01 3.75
C GLY A 50 19.35 -14.83 3.12
N ASP A 51 20.08 -15.05 2.01
CA ASP A 51 20.77 -13.98 1.30
C ASP A 51 19.82 -12.99 0.64
N ILE A 52 18.65 -13.45 0.17
CA ILE A 52 17.60 -12.59 -0.39
C ILE A 52 16.98 -11.74 0.72
N LEU A 53 16.66 -12.37 1.85
CA LEU A 53 16.08 -11.68 3.00
C LEU A 53 17.05 -10.67 3.62
N ARG A 54 18.36 -10.96 3.62
CA ARG A 54 19.40 -10.01 4.02
C ARG A 54 19.37 -8.78 3.11
N GLN A 55 19.37 -8.96 1.79
CA GLN A 55 19.32 -7.85 0.84
C GLN A 55 18.05 -7.01 0.96
N VAL A 56 16.89 -7.64 1.22
CA VAL A 56 15.63 -6.91 1.51
C VAL A 56 15.75 -6.11 2.82
N THR A 57 16.40 -6.68 3.84
CA THR A 57 16.60 -6.02 5.13
C THR A 57 17.57 -4.84 5.03
N GLU A 58 18.59 -4.94 4.17
CA GLU A 58 19.55 -3.86 3.90
C GLU A 58 18.90 -2.61 3.29
N GLN A 59 17.77 -2.78 2.58
CA GLN A 59 16.98 -1.67 2.06
C GLN A 59 15.99 -1.09 3.09
N MET A 60 15.90 -1.66 4.29
CA MET A 60 15.00 -1.15 5.32
C MET A 60 15.59 0.07 6.02
N GLY A 61 14.74 1.07 6.21
CA GLY A 61 15.06 2.24 7.02
C GLY A 61 14.41 2.20 8.41
N PRO A 62 14.55 3.29 9.18
CA PRO A 62 13.86 3.47 10.46
C PRO A 62 12.35 3.26 10.33
N GLY A 63 11.71 2.80 11.41
CA GLY A 63 10.26 2.56 11.43
C GLY A 63 9.78 1.33 10.65
N GLY A 64 10.69 0.61 9.99
CA GLY A 64 10.34 -0.48 9.08
C GLY A 64 9.99 0.00 7.67
N THR A 65 10.40 1.23 7.33
CA THR A 65 10.37 1.73 5.96
C THR A 65 11.18 0.83 5.04
N PHE A 66 10.86 0.83 3.75
CA PHE A 66 11.58 0.07 2.73
C PHE A 66 11.92 1.02 1.60
N MET A 67 13.21 1.29 1.36
CA MET A 67 13.68 2.28 0.39
C MET A 67 13.05 3.68 0.60
N GLY A 68 12.79 4.04 1.86
CA GLY A 68 12.14 5.31 2.23
C GLY A 68 10.61 5.31 2.17
N MET A 69 9.98 4.19 1.76
CA MET A 69 8.52 4.05 1.74
C MET A 69 8.00 3.53 3.08
N GLU A 70 6.97 4.19 3.62
CA GLU A 70 6.29 3.78 4.86
C GLU A 70 5.45 2.53 4.66
N LYS A 71 5.30 1.70 5.70
CA LYS A 71 4.52 0.45 5.64
C LYS A 71 3.03 0.68 5.35
N SER A 72 2.52 1.86 5.73
CA SER A 72 1.15 2.28 5.49
C SER A 72 0.90 2.73 4.05
N ASP A 73 1.95 2.88 3.24
CA ASP A 73 1.79 3.27 1.83
C ASP A 73 1.13 2.12 1.05
N PRO A 74 0.06 2.38 0.27
CA PRO A 74 -0.60 1.34 -0.52
C PRO A 74 0.33 0.68 -1.55
N HIS A 75 1.40 1.36 -1.96
CA HIS A 75 2.42 0.85 -2.86
C HIS A 75 3.54 0.08 -2.16
N TYR A 76 3.59 0.03 -0.83
CA TYR A 76 4.67 -0.64 -0.09
C TYR A 76 4.87 -2.09 -0.52
N LYS A 77 3.77 -2.85 -0.60
CA LYS A 77 3.81 -4.25 -1.06
C LYS A 77 4.27 -4.34 -2.51
N HIS A 78 3.77 -3.47 -3.38
CA HIS A 78 4.17 -3.45 -4.79
C HIS A 78 5.66 -3.11 -4.95
N HIS A 79 6.19 -2.21 -4.12
CA HIS A 79 7.59 -1.80 -4.16
C HIS A 79 8.53 -2.93 -3.72
N VAL A 80 8.17 -3.67 -2.67
CA VAL A 80 8.91 -4.88 -2.25
C VAL A 80 8.92 -5.93 -3.36
N MET A 81 7.80 -6.12 -4.05
CA MET A 81 7.70 -7.05 -5.19
C MET A 81 8.61 -6.62 -6.34
N HIS A 82 8.58 -5.34 -6.71
CA HIS A 82 9.43 -4.78 -7.75
C HIS A 82 10.91 -5.02 -7.45
N TYR A 83 11.35 -4.78 -6.21
CA TYR A 83 12.73 -5.03 -5.80
C TYR A 83 13.14 -6.51 -5.94
N LEU A 84 12.25 -7.45 -5.63
CA LEU A 84 12.54 -8.88 -5.78
C LEU A 84 12.60 -9.30 -7.26
N HIS A 85 11.78 -8.70 -8.11
CA HIS A 85 11.69 -9.03 -9.53
C HIS A 85 12.78 -8.34 -10.36
N GLU A 86 12.85 -7.02 -10.30
CA GLU A 86 13.73 -6.21 -11.17
C GLU A 86 15.15 -6.11 -10.61
N ASP A 87 15.30 -5.79 -9.32
CA ASP A 87 16.62 -5.52 -8.75
C ASP A 87 17.37 -6.81 -8.38
N LEU A 88 16.69 -7.78 -7.77
CA LEU A 88 17.30 -9.04 -7.37
C LEU A 88 17.17 -10.15 -8.43
N GLY A 89 16.23 -10.04 -9.38
CA GLY A 89 16.03 -11.05 -10.43
C GLY A 89 15.67 -12.44 -9.89
N VAL A 90 15.08 -12.52 -8.69
CA VAL A 90 14.82 -13.82 -8.02
C VAL A 90 13.42 -14.36 -8.26
N MET A 91 12.53 -13.54 -8.83
CA MET A 91 11.20 -13.93 -9.29
C MET A 91 11.24 -13.97 -10.82
N GLY A 92 10.96 -15.12 -11.43
CA GLY A 92 10.95 -15.23 -12.90
C GLY A 92 9.72 -14.58 -13.53
N ASP A 93 9.74 -14.39 -14.86
CA ASP A 93 8.67 -13.74 -15.66
C ASP A 93 7.28 -14.40 -15.59
N GLN A 94 7.12 -15.51 -14.87
CA GLN A 94 5.88 -16.27 -14.77
C GLN A 94 4.98 -15.71 -13.67
N ASP A 95 3.91 -15.03 -14.09
CA ASP A 95 2.61 -14.94 -13.41
C ASP A 95 2.55 -14.34 -11.98
N CYS A 96 3.60 -13.69 -11.49
CA CYS A 96 3.52 -12.96 -10.20
C CYS A 96 2.76 -11.62 -10.33
N MET A 97 2.51 -11.13 -11.55
CA MET A 97 1.85 -9.84 -11.85
C MET A 97 0.31 -9.91 -11.80
N THR A 98 -0.29 -11.10 -11.70
CA THR A 98 -1.73 -11.31 -11.97
C THR A 98 -2.64 -11.28 -10.73
N HIS A 99 -2.10 -11.02 -9.53
CA HIS A 99 -2.87 -11.11 -8.27
C HIS A 99 -2.99 -9.78 -7.49
N GLY A 100 -2.69 -8.64 -8.12
CA GLY A 100 -2.86 -7.31 -7.53
C GLY A 100 -3.97 -6.44 -8.14
N GLN A 101 -4.62 -6.90 -9.21
CA GLN A 101 -5.73 -6.20 -9.87
C GLN A 101 -7.05 -6.98 -9.75
N MET A 102 -7.45 -7.39 -8.55
CA MET A 102 -8.86 -7.71 -8.31
C MET A 102 -9.25 -7.20 -6.93
N GLU A 103 -10.28 -6.34 -6.97
CA GLU A 103 -11.09 -5.74 -5.90
C GLU A 103 -10.67 -4.34 -5.41
#